data_AF-A0A8E0RWH4-F1
#
_entry.id   AF-A0A8E0RWH4-F1
#
_cell.length_a   1.000
_cell.length_b   1.000
_cell.length_c   1.000
_cell.angle_alpha   90.00
_cell.angle_beta   90.00
_cell.angle_gamma   90.00
#
_symmetry.space_group_name_H-M   'P 1'
#
loop_
_entity.id
_entity.type
_entity.pdbx_description
1 polymer ?
#
loop_
_entity_poly.entity_id
_entity_poly.type
_entity_poly.pdbx_seq_one_letter_code
_entity_poly.pdbx_strand_id
1 'polypeptide(L)'
;MVQITDWVDLWASRSQVIIPFGLQDKASSLIKYQDSGIVLHERLQKFLAEFSKLQNDAKLCEKYVVDIQKVFGADNSYGAMLNTFVQLVQRIVDTECLISGAFELQAGGDLKQAVEDEKRRFKRWKHERDKLSSEMKSQIRIMHDEKKRYREKLREMLKANEEYTKIEADKSHSSLDVEKVRLFSLG
;
A
#
# COMPACT_ATOMS: atom_id res chain seq x y z
N MET A 1 41.06 -5.54 19.10
CA MET A 1 41.15 -5.44 17.63
C MET A 1 39.84 -6.00 17.09
N VAL A 2 38.88 -5.13 16.74
CA VAL A 2 37.58 -5.57 16.18
C VAL A 2 37.89 -6.16 14.81
N GLN A 3 37.62 -7.44 14.61
CA GLN A 3 37.98 -8.10 13.36
C GLN A 3 37.05 -7.60 12.24
N ILE A 4 37.57 -7.50 11.02
CA ILE A 4 36.80 -7.07 9.82
C ILE A 4 35.51 -7.90 9.66
N THR A 5 35.50 -9.14 10.14
CA THR A 5 34.33 -10.04 10.20
C THR A 5 33.20 -9.47 11.06
N ASP A 6 33.50 -8.80 12.17
CA ASP A 6 32.49 -8.23 13.07
C ASP A 6 31.74 -7.07 12.41
N TRP A 7 32.44 -6.26 11.61
CA TRP A 7 31.85 -5.15 10.86
C TRP A 7 30.96 -5.64 9.71
N VAL A 8 31.39 -6.68 8.99
CA VAL A 8 30.59 -7.30 7.92
C VAL A 8 29.34 -7.96 8.51
N ASP A 9 29.45 -8.63 9.65
CA ASP A 9 28.29 -9.23 10.33
C ASP A 9 27.32 -8.16 10.89
N LEU A 10 27.82 -7.06 11.46
CA LEU A 10 26.99 -5.94 11.92
C LEU A 10 26.28 -5.23 10.78
N TRP A 11 26.98 -5.00 9.67
CA TRP A 11 26.43 -4.31 8.50
C TRP A 11 25.43 -5.20 7.76
N ALA A 12 25.70 -6.50 7.61
CA ALA A 12 24.77 -7.47 7.04
C ALA A 12 23.52 -7.67 7.92
N SER A 13 23.69 -7.74 9.25
CA SER A 13 22.58 -7.90 10.20
C SER A 13 21.66 -6.68 10.25
N ARG A 14 22.23 -5.46 10.23
CA ARG A 14 21.44 -4.21 10.15
C ARG A 14 20.75 -4.05 8.80
N SER A 15 21.40 -4.38 7.69
CA SER A 15 20.86 -4.14 6.35
C SER A 15 19.78 -5.15 5.95
N GLN A 16 19.91 -6.41 6.36
CA GLN A 16 18.96 -7.48 6.00
C GLN A 16 17.65 -7.45 6.80
N VAL A 17 17.65 -6.93 8.03
CA VAL A 17 16.46 -6.94 8.90
C VAL A 17 15.73 -5.60 8.89
N ILE A 18 16.45 -4.47 8.85
CA ILE A 18 15.85 -3.15 9.07
C ILE A 18 15.19 -2.59 7.79
N ILE A 19 15.82 -2.79 6.63
CA ILE A 19 15.34 -2.23 5.36
C ILE A 19 14.03 -2.92 4.89
N PRO A 20 13.92 -4.26 4.90
CA PRO A 20 12.68 -4.92 4.46
C PRO A 20 11.50 -4.66 5.40
N PHE A 21 11.72 -4.64 6.71
CA PHE A 21 10.66 -4.40 7.70
C PHE A 21 10.09 -2.98 7.60
N GLY A 22 10.96 -1.96 7.55
CA GLY A 22 10.52 -0.57 7.46
C GLY A 22 9.79 -0.24 6.16
N LEU A 23 10.17 -0.86 5.03
CA LEU A 23 9.46 -0.72 3.76
C LEU A 23 8.12 -1.46 3.75
N GLN A 24 8.05 -2.63 4.39
CA GLN A 24 6.82 -3.42 4.46
C GLN A 24 5.75 -2.77 5.34
N ASP A 25 6.15 -2.15 6.44
CA ASP A 25 5.24 -1.40 7.32
C ASP A 25 4.69 -0.15 6.63
N LYS A 26 5.55 0.59 5.91
CA LYS A 26 5.14 1.76 5.11
C LYS A 26 4.21 1.37 3.94
N ALA A 27 4.49 0.27 3.26
CA ALA A 27 3.61 -0.23 2.20
C ALA A 27 2.24 -0.63 2.77
N SER A 28 2.21 -1.24 3.95
CA SER A 28 0.98 -1.64 4.63
C SER A 28 0.14 -0.44 5.09
N SER A 29 0.76 0.64 5.57
CA SER A 29 0.04 1.86 5.94
C SER A 29 -0.54 2.57 4.71
N LEU A 30 0.19 2.63 3.61
CA LEU A 30 -0.30 3.19 2.34
C LEU A 30 -1.51 2.41 1.79
N ILE A 31 -1.51 1.08 1.91
CA ILE A 31 -2.66 0.25 1.52
C ILE A 31 -3.91 0.61 2.33
N LYS A 32 -3.77 0.76 3.65
CA LYS A 32 -4.89 1.13 4.53
C LYS A 32 -5.42 2.54 4.21
N TYR A 33 -4.53 3.47 3.90
CA TYR A 33 -4.91 4.82 3.49
C TYR A 33 -5.71 4.80 2.18
N GLN A 34 -5.22 4.07 1.17
CA GLN A 34 -5.90 3.98 -0.12
C GLN A 34 -7.26 3.30 -0.02
N ASP A 35 -7.37 2.23 0.77
CA ASP A 35 -8.62 1.53 1.05
C ASP A 35 -9.64 2.46 1.73
N SER A 36 -9.20 3.22 2.72
CA SER A 36 -10.02 4.23 3.40
C SER A 36 -10.46 5.35 2.46
N GLY A 37 -9.58 5.77 1.55
CA GLY A 37 -9.86 6.76 0.52
C GLY A 37 -10.94 6.28 -0.44
N ILE A 38 -10.87 5.04 -0.93
CA ILE A 38 -11.89 4.45 -1.82
C ILE A 38 -13.26 4.44 -1.12
N VAL A 39 -13.31 3.98 0.13
CA VAL A 39 -14.55 3.95 0.93
C VAL A 39 -15.15 5.34 1.11
N LEU A 40 -14.32 6.37 1.32
CA LEU A 40 -14.79 7.75 1.43
C LEU A 40 -15.43 8.22 0.12
N HIS A 41 -14.81 7.94 -1.03
CA HIS A 41 -15.36 8.32 -2.34
C HIS A 41 -16.68 7.60 -2.65
N GLU A 42 -16.82 6.33 -2.28
CA GLU A 42 -18.10 5.61 -2.39
C GLU A 42 -19.20 6.23 -1.52
N ARG A 43 -18.87 6.64 -0.29
CA ARG A 43 -19.82 7.33 0.59
C ARG A 43 -20.23 8.68 0.04
N LEU A 44 -19.30 9.44 -0.53
CA LEU A 44 -19.59 10.71 -1.19
C LEU A 44 -20.50 10.50 -2.41
N GLN A 45 -20.22 9.50 -3.23
CA GLN A 45 -21.06 9.17 -4.38
C GLN A 45 -22.51 8.83 -3.94
N LYS A 46 -22.65 7.99 -2.90
CA LYS A 46 -23.95 7.62 -2.35
C LYS A 46 -24.68 8.83 -1.77
N PHE A 47 -23.97 9.70 -1.04
CA PHE A 47 -24.53 10.94 -0.50
C PHE A 47 -25.08 11.85 -1.62
N LEU A 48 -24.31 12.06 -2.69
CA LEU A 48 -24.75 12.89 -3.82
C LEU A 48 -26.00 12.33 -4.50
N ALA A 49 -26.08 11.00 -4.66
CA ALA A 49 -27.25 10.34 -5.22
C ALA A 49 -28.50 10.46 -4.30
N GLU A 50 -28.34 10.28 -2.99
CA GLU A 50 -29.41 10.44 -2.01
C GLU A 50 -29.88 11.90 -1.92
N PHE A 51 -28.95 12.84 -1.98
CA PHE A 51 -29.24 14.28 -1.97
C PHE A 51 -30.02 14.72 -3.20
N SER A 52 -29.63 14.23 -4.39
CA SER A 52 -30.39 14.49 -5.62
C SER A 52 -31.82 13.95 -5.52
N LYS A 53 -31.98 12.74 -4.98
CA LYS A 53 -33.31 12.15 -4.78
C LYS A 53 -34.18 12.98 -3.84
N LEU A 54 -33.63 13.44 -2.72
CA LEU A 54 -34.32 14.33 -1.78
C LEU A 54 -34.75 15.65 -2.44
N GLN A 55 -33.89 16.25 -3.27
CA GLN A 55 -34.26 17.45 -4.03
C GLN A 55 -35.38 17.17 -5.05
N ASN A 56 -35.37 16.01 -5.69
CA ASN A 56 -36.44 15.61 -6.60
C ASN A 56 -37.77 15.35 -5.88
N ASP A 57 -37.75 14.79 -4.67
CA ASP A 57 -38.95 14.54 -3.87
C ASP A 57 -39.55 15.85 -3.29
N ALA A 58 -38.74 16.91 -3.14
CA ALA A 58 -39.17 18.22 -2.66
C ALA A 58 -39.94 19.07 -3.70
N LYS A 59 -40.15 18.58 -4.94
CA LYS A 59 -40.84 19.25 -6.07
C LYS A 59 -42.34 19.53 -5.87
N LEU A 60 -42.80 19.75 -4.65
CA LEU A 60 -44.21 19.86 -4.25
C LEU A 60 -44.93 21.16 -4.71
N CYS A 61 -44.47 21.84 -5.76
CA CYS A 61 -45.05 23.10 -6.23
C CYS A 61 -45.43 23.15 -7.73
N GLU A 62 -45.14 22.13 -8.56
CA GLU A 62 -45.60 22.14 -9.96
C GLU A 62 -47.14 22.14 -10.08
N LYS A 63 -47.84 21.67 -9.04
CA LYS A 63 -49.30 21.52 -9.03
C LYS A 63 -50.09 22.81 -8.75
N TYR A 64 -49.43 23.94 -8.48
CA TYR A 64 -50.08 25.19 -8.05
C TYR A 64 -49.81 26.41 -8.94
N VAL A 65 -49.14 26.23 -10.08
CA VAL A 65 -49.06 27.28 -11.11
C VAL A 65 -50.39 27.32 -11.88
N VAL A 66 -51.46 27.68 -11.18
CA VAL A 66 -52.69 28.14 -11.82
C VAL A 66 -52.36 29.51 -12.36
N ASP A 67 -52.70 29.75 -13.62
CA ASP A 67 -52.54 31.01 -14.32
C ASP A 67 -53.34 32.10 -13.57
N ILE A 68 -52.72 32.76 -12.59
CA ILE A 68 -53.37 33.66 -11.63
C ILE A 68 -54.07 34.81 -12.35
N GLN A 69 -53.59 35.17 -13.54
CA GLN A 69 -54.23 36.12 -14.44
C GLN A 69 -55.61 35.66 -14.93
N LYS A 70 -55.84 34.35 -15.14
CA LYS A 70 -57.16 33.79 -15.49
C LYS A 70 -58.15 33.84 -14.33
N VAL A 71 -57.68 33.88 -13.09
CA VAL A 71 -58.52 33.84 -11.88
C VAL A 71 -58.81 35.25 -11.35
N PHE A 72 -57.83 36.15 -11.40
CA PHE A 72 -57.92 37.47 -10.77
C PHE A 72 -57.94 38.65 -11.76
N GLY A 73 -57.77 38.41 -13.06
CA GLY A 73 -57.68 39.45 -14.09
C GLY A 73 -56.33 40.17 -14.10
N ALA A 74 -55.95 40.71 -15.27
CA ALA A 74 -54.65 41.38 -15.46
C ALA A 74 -54.57 42.78 -14.81
N ASP A 75 -55.71 43.41 -14.54
CA ASP A 75 -55.80 44.80 -14.06
C ASP A 75 -55.79 44.93 -12.52
N ASN A 76 -55.64 43.80 -11.81
CA ASN A 76 -55.62 43.73 -10.36
C ASN A 76 -54.17 43.71 -9.81
N SER A 77 -53.81 44.70 -8.99
CA SER A 77 -52.49 44.79 -8.35
C SER A 77 -52.15 43.58 -7.45
N TYR A 78 -53.14 42.95 -6.82
CA TYR A 78 -52.96 41.70 -6.08
C TYR A 78 -52.71 40.51 -7.01
N GLY A 79 -53.37 40.47 -8.18
CA GLY A 79 -53.13 39.46 -9.21
C GLY A 79 -51.71 39.54 -9.76
N ALA A 80 -51.21 40.76 -9.99
CA ALA A 80 -49.83 41.01 -10.41
C ALA A 80 -48.78 40.58 -9.36
N MET A 81 -49.03 40.88 -8.07
CA MET A 81 -48.16 40.46 -6.96
C MET A 81 -48.12 38.93 -6.84
N LEU A 82 -49.27 38.27 -6.84
CA LEU A 82 -49.37 36.81 -6.77
C LEU A 82 -48.72 36.12 -7.97
N ASN A 83 -48.88 36.67 -9.18
CA ASN A 83 -48.21 36.13 -10.37
C ASN A 83 -46.68 36.24 -10.26
N THR A 84 -46.18 37.37 -9.74
CA THR A 84 -44.74 37.56 -9.49
C THR A 84 -44.21 36.55 -8.46
N PHE A 85 -44.98 36.29 -7.41
CA PHE A 85 -44.65 35.29 -6.40
C PHE A 85 -44.59 33.87 -6.99
N VAL A 86 -45.56 33.49 -7.82
CA VAL A 86 -45.55 32.18 -8.51
C VAL A 86 -44.35 32.04 -9.45
N GLN A 87 -44.01 33.08 -10.21
CA GLN A 87 -42.82 33.08 -11.07
C GLN A 87 -41.52 32.94 -10.27
N LEU A 88 -41.42 33.56 -9.09
CA LEU A 88 -40.28 33.40 -8.19
C LEU A 88 -40.18 31.96 -7.68
N VAL A 89 -41.29 31.37 -7.24
CA VAL A 89 -41.34 29.96 -6.81
C VAL A 89 -40.92 29.02 -7.95
N GLN A 90 -41.42 29.24 -9.17
CA GLN A 90 -41.02 28.44 -10.33
C GLN A 90 -39.52 28.52 -10.61
N ARG A 91 -38.93 29.72 -10.55
CA ARG A 91 -37.48 29.89 -10.74
C ARG A 91 -36.65 29.16 -9.67
N ILE A 92 -37.13 29.13 -8.43
CA ILE A 92 -36.48 28.38 -7.34
C ILE A 92 -36.53 26.88 -7.66
N VAL A 93 -37.70 26.36 -8.04
CA VAL A 93 -37.88 24.95 -8.42
C VAL A 93 -36.99 24.57 -9.62
N ASP A 94 -36.96 25.39 -10.67
CA ASP A 94 -36.13 25.16 -11.86
C ASP A 94 -34.63 25.12 -11.49
N THR A 95 -34.19 26.01 -10.61
CA THR A 95 -32.80 26.07 -10.13
C THR A 95 -32.45 24.82 -9.30
N GLU A 96 -33.35 24.37 -8.43
CA GLU A 96 -33.19 23.12 -7.67
C GLU A 96 -33.13 21.89 -8.60
N CYS A 97 -33.91 21.87 -9.68
CA CYS A 97 -33.84 20.81 -10.69
C CYS A 97 -32.48 20.75 -11.41
N LEU A 98 -31.91 21.91 -11.76
CA LEU A 98 -30.58 21.98 -12.37
C LEU A 98 -29.49 21.48 -11.42
N ILE A 99 -29.57 21.83 -10.14
CA ILE A 99 -28.64 21.37 -9.10
C ILE A 99 -28.74 19.85 -8.92
N SER A 100 -29.96 19.31 -8.81
CA SER A 100 -30.21 17.87 -8.70
C SER A 100 -29.65 17.10 -9.91
N GLY A 101 -29.95 17.57 -11.14
CA GLY A 101 -29.41 16.96 -12.36
C GLY A 101 -27.89 16.98 -12.43
N ALA A 102 -27.24 18.06 -11.95
CA ALA A 102 -25.78 18.13 -11.87
C ALA A 102 -25.20 17.09 -10.89
N PHE A 103 -25.83 16.89 -9.74
CA PHE A 103 -25.40 15.87 -8.78
C PHE A 103 -25.59 14.44 -9.29
N GLU A 104 -26.69 14.16 -9.99
CA GLU A 104 -26.91 12.88 -10.65
C GLU A 104 -25.87 12.58 -11.73
N LEU A 105 -25.55 13.55 -12.57
CA LEU A 105 -24.50 13.42 -13.58
C LEU A 105 -23.12 13.17 -12.94
N GLN A 106 -22.78 13.93 -11.89
CA GLN A 106 -21.52 13.77 -11.17
C GLN A 106 -21.43 12.38 -10.50
N ALA A 107 -22.49 11.95 -9.81
CA ALA A 107 -22.52 10.70 -9.05
C ALA A 107 -22.67 9.45 -9.94
N GLY A 108 -23.38 9.56 -11.06
CA GLY A 108 -23.64 8.48 -11.99
C GLY A 108 -22.56 8.30 -13.07
N GLY A 109 -21.88 9.38 -13.44
CA GLY A 109 -20.85 9.42 -14.49
C GLY A 109 -19.43 9.37 -13.94
N ASP A 110 -18.73 10.50 -14.04
CA ASP A 110 -17.28 10.59 -13.85
C ASP A 110 -16.79 10.12 -12.48
N LEU A 111 -17.52 10.42 -11.40
CA LEU A 111 -17.13 10.00 -10.06
C LEU A 111 -17.21 8.47 -9.90
N LYS A 112 -18.27 7.85 -10.44
CA LYS A 112 -18.45 6.40 -10.41
C LYS A 112 -17.32 5.69 -11.17
N GLN A 113 -17.03 6.17 -12.38
CA GLN A 113 -16.00 5.60 -13.22
C GLN A 113 -14.62 5.76 -12.58
N ALA A 114 -14.31 6.93 -12.03
CA ALA A 114 -13.06 7.19 -11.32
C ALA A 114 -12.88 6.26 -10.11
N VAL A 115 -13.93 6.02 -9.32
CA VAL A 115 -13.90 5.09 -8.17
C VAL A 115 -13.64 3.65 -8.62
N GLU A 116 -14.31 3.19 -9.69
CA GLU A 116 -14.10 1.83 -10.21
C GLU A 116 -12.69 1.63 -10.79
N ASP A 117 -12.15 2.63 -11.48
CA ASP A 117 -10.77 2.57 -11.99
C ASP A 117 -9.75 2.62 -10.85
N GLU A 118 -10.02 3.38 -9.78
CA GLU A 118 -9.20 3.39 -8.58
C GLU A 118 -9.19 2.02 -7.89
N LYS A 119 -10.35 1.36 -7.75
CA LYS A 119 -10.44 -0.01 -7.23
C LYS A 119 -9.61 -0.99 -8.06
N ARG A 120 -9.68 -0.90 -9.39
CA ARG A 120 -8.90 -1.77 -10.29
C ARG A 120 -7.40 -1.53 -10.14
N ARG A 121 -6.97 -0.26 -10.10
CA ARG A 121 -5.56 0.12 -9.85
C ARG A 121 -5.09 -0.40 -8.51
N PHE A 122 -5.88 -0.20 -7.46
CA PHE A 122 -5.56 -0.66 -6.11
C PHE A 122 -5.42 -2.19 -6.01
N LYS A 123 -6.32 -2.96 -6.64
CA LYS A 123 -6.21 -4.42 -6.71
C LYS A 123 -4.92 -4.88 -7.38
N ARG A 124 -4.54 -4.27 -8.52
CA ARG A 124 -3.28 -4.60 -9.21
C ARG A 124 -2.07 -4.27 -8.35
N TRP A 125 -2.02 -3.08 -7.77
CA TRP A 125 -0.92 -2.67 -6.91
C TRP A 125 -0.77 -3.57 -5.68
N LYS A 126 -1.89 -3.94 -5.02
CA LYS A 126 -1.88 -4.87 -3.88
C LYS A 126 -1.28 -6.23 -4.28
N HIS A 127 -1.66 -6.76 -5.43
CA HIS A 127 -1.15 -8.02 -5.97
C HIS A 127 0.36 -7.95 -6.29
N GLU A 128 0.81 -6.89 -6.96
CA GLU A 128 2.23 -6.67 -7.26
C GLU A 128 3.07 -6.56 -5.98
N ARG A 129 2.56 -5.86 -4.96
CA ARG A 129 3.22 -5.76 -3.65
C ARG A 129 3.31 -7.11 -2.95
N ASP A 130 2.26 -7.93 -3.01
CA ASP A 130 2.29 -9.29 -2.45
C ASP A 130 3.33 -10.17 -3.15
N LYS A 131 3.42 -10.08 -4.49
CA LYS A 131 4.44 -10.78 -5.29
C LYS A 131 5.86 -10.32 -4.95
N LEU A 132 6.07 -9.01 -4.81
CA LEU A 132 7.38 -8.47 -4.40
C LEU A 132 7.76 -8.93 -2.98
N SER A 133 6.80 -8.93 -2.06
CA SER A 133 7.01 -9.38 -0.68
C SER A 133 7.36 -10.87 -0.60
N SER A 134 6.70 -11.72 -1.39
CA SER A 134 7.01 -13.15 -1.44
C SER A 134 8.40 -13.41 -2.01
N GLU A 135 8.78 -12.71 -3.08
CA GLU A 135 10.11 -12.79 -3.68
C GLU A 135 11.19 -12.34 -2.68
N MET A 136 11.00 -11.19 -2.04
CA MET A 136 11.93 -10.69 -1.01
C MET A 136 12.12 -11.69 0.13
N LYS A 137 11.04 -12.29 0.64
CA LYS A 137 11.13 -13.34 1.67
C LYS A 137 11.89 -14.57 1.18
N SER A 138 11.74 -14.92 -0.10
CA SER A 138 12.49 -16.02 -0.72
C SER A 138 13.97 -15.73 -0.75
N GLN A 139 14.37 -14.54 -1.22
CA GLN A 139 15.76 -14.10 -1.28
C GLN A 139 16.41 -14.06 0.10
N ILE A 140 15.70 -13.57 1.11
CA ILE A 140 16.18 -13.57 2.51
C ILE A 140 16.48 -14.99 3.00
N ARG A 141 15.62 -15.98 2.69
CA ARG A 141 15.87 -17.39 3.05
C ARG A 141 17.11 -17.94 2.35
N ILE A 142 17.23 -17.71 1.04
CA ILE A 142 18.39 -18.15 0.25
C ILE A 142 19.68 -17.58 0.84
N MET A 143 19.70 -16.28 1.14
CA MET A 143 20.87 -15.62 1.74
C MET A 143 21.19 -16.16 3.13
N HIS A 144 20.19 -16.46 3.94
CA HIS A 144 20.39 -17.04 5.27
C HIS A 144 21.00 -18.45 5.18
N ASP A 145 20.49 -19.29 4.28
CA ASP A 145 21.00 -20.64 4.05
C ASP A 145 22.44 -20.60 3.53
N GLU A 146 22.73 -19.67 2.62
CA GLU A 146 24.08 -19.49 2.08
C GLU A 146 25.06 -19.00 3.16
N LYS A 147 24.63 -18.05 4.01
CA LYS A 147 25.42 -17.61 5.17
C LYS A 147 25.69 -18.76 6.14
N LYS A 148 24.75 -19.69 6.31
CA LYS A 148 24.94 -20.89 7.13
C LYS A 148 25.97 -21.83 6.49
N ARG A 149 25.85 -22.09 5.18
CA ARG A 149 26.79 -22.94 4.43
C ARG A 149 28.23 -22.42 4.49
N TYR A 150 28.44 -21.12 4.26
CA TYR A 150 29.79 -20.55 4.35
C TYR A 150 30.39 -20.64 5.75
N ARG A 151 29.58 -20.41 6.79
CA ARG A 151 30.05 -20.54 8.18
C ARG A 151 30.39 -21.97 8.55
N GLU A 152 29.67 -22.95 8.03
CA GLU A 152 29.99 -24.37 8.23
C GLU A 152 31.30 -24.74 7.53
N LYS A 153 31.43 -24.39 6.25
CA LYS A 153 32.64 -24.65 5.46
C LYS A 153 33.89 -24.01 6.08
N LEU A 154 33.76 -22.81 6.64
CA LEU A 154 34.86 -22.15 7.35
C LEU A 154 35.26 -22.95 8.61
N ARG A 155 34.30 -23.46 9.37
CA ARG A 155 34.57 -24.30 10.55
C ARG A 155 35.24 -25.62 10.19
N GLU A 156 34.80 -26.27 9.12
CA GLU A 156 35.41 -27.50 8.61
C GLU A 156 36.86 -27.27 8.16
N MET A 157 37.12 -26.18 7.42
CA MET A 157 38.47 -25.80 6.99
C MET A 157 39.41 -25.53 8.17
N LEU A 158 38.95 -24.81 9.20
CA LEU A 158 39.75 -24.54 10.39
C LEU A 158 40.11 -25.84 11.11
N LYS A 159 39.14 -26.74 11.28
CA LYS A 159 39.36 -28.05 11.91
C LYS A 159 40.33 -28.92 11.12
N ALA A 160 40.19 -28.98 9.79
CA ALA A 160 41.10 -29.72 8.93
C ALA A 160 42.53 -29.16 8.99
N ASN A 161 42.67 -27.83 9.09
CA ASN A 161 43.96 -27.17 9.23
C ASN A 161 44.63 -27.47 10.58
N GLU A 162 43.85 -27.49 11.67
CA GLU A 162 44.32 -27.91 13.01
C GLU A 162 44.77 -29.39 13.02
N GLU A 163 44.02 -30.28 12.37
CA GLU A 163 44.40 -31.69 12.21
C GLU A 163 45.68 -31.83 11.38
N TYR A 164 45.81 -31.08 10.28
CA TYR A 164 47.01 -31.09 9.45
C TYR A 164 48.26 -30.62 10.23
N THR A 165 48.14 -29.51 10.98
CA THR A 165 49.26 -29.00 11.81
C THR A 165 49.66 -29.99 12.88
N LYS A 166 48.71 -30.71 13.48
CA LYS A 166 49.01 -31.78 14.45
C LYS A 166 49.78 -32.94 13.80
N ILE A 167 49.33 -33.41 12.63
CA ILE A 167 50.00 -34.48 11.88
C ILE A 167 51.42 -34.06 11.46
N GLU A 168 51.60 -32.82 11.05
CA GLU A 168 52.90 -32.28 10.66
C GLU A 168 53.87 -32.17 11.84
N ALA A 169 53.37 -31.77 13.02
CA ALA A 169 54.13 -31.79 14.26
C ALA A 169 54.55 -33.22 14.66
N ASP A 170 53.62 -34.19 14.58
CA ASP A 170 53.89 -35.59 14.89
C ASP A 170 54.93 -36.22 13.94
N LYS A 171 54.84 -35.91 12.63
CA LYS A 171 55.86 -36.31 11.63
C LYS A 171 57.23 -35.72 11.93
N SER A 172 57.27 -34.44 12.30
CA SER A 172 58.52 -33.74 12.64
C SER A 172 59.17 -34.36 13.87
N HIS A 173 58.39 -34.64 14.93
CA HIS A 173 58.87 -35.34 16.12
C HIS A 173 59.40 -36.75 15.80
N SER A 174 58.67 -37.53 15.01
CA SER A 174 59.12 -38.87 14.60
C SER A 174 60.40 -38.83 13.78
N SER A 175 60.55 -37.87 12.87
CA SER A 175 61.78 -37.72 12.06
C SER A 175 63.01 -37.39 12.93
N LEU A 176 62.84 -36.52 13.93
CA LEU A 176 63.89 -36.14 14.87
C LEU A 176 64.29 -37.32 15.77
N ASP A 177 63.33 -38.13 16.22
CA ASP A 177 63.63 -39.34 17.01
C ASP A 177 64.39 -40.39 16.20
N VAL A 178 64.01 -40.60 14.93
CA VAL A 178 64.73 -41.51 14.03
C VAL A 178 66.16 -41.03 13.75
N GLU A 179 66.35 -39.73 13.56
CA GLU A 179 67.67 -39.14 13.31
C GLU A 179 68.57 -39.20 14.56
N LYS A 180 67.99 -38.97 15.73
CA LYS A 180 68.67 -39.13 17.02
C LYS A 180 69.11 -40.58 17.24
N VAL A 181 68.25 -41.56 16.97
CA VAL A 181 68.60 -42.99 17.05
C VAL A 181 69.70 -43.37 16.06
N ARG A 182 69.67 -42.84 14.82
CA ARG A 182 70.75 -43.07 13.84
C ARG A 182 72.09 -42.52 14.31
N LEU A 183 72.10 -41.32 14.89
CA LEU A 183 73.31 -40.71 15.45
C LEU A 183 73.89 -41.52 16.61
N PHE A 184 73.05 -42.10 17.47
CA PHE A 184 73.50 -42.99 18.55
C PHE A 184 74.00 -44.36 18.07
N SER A 185 73.57 -44.83 16.90
CA SER A 185 74.02 -46.11 16.32
C SER A 185 75.30 -46.02 15.48
N LEU A 186 75.81 -44.80 15.24
CA LEU A 186 76.98 -44.52 14.41
C LEU A 186 78.18 -43.97 15.22
N GLY A 187 78.08 -43.90 16.55
CA GLY A 187 79.18 -43.58 17.47
C GLY A 187 79.59 -44.81 18.27
#